data_AF-A0A354ZGS3-F1
#
_entry.id   AF-A0A354ZGS3-F1
#
_cell.length_a   1.000
_cell.length_b   1.000
_cell.length_c   1.000
_cell.angle_alpha   90.00
_cell.angle_beta   90.00
_cell.angle_gamma   90.00
#
_symmetry.space_group_name_H-M   'P 1'
#
loop_
_entity.id
_entity.type
_entity.pdbx_description
1 polymer ?
#
loop_
_entity_poly.entity_id
_entity_poly.type
_entity_poly.pdbx_seq_one_letter_code
_entity_poly.pdbx_strand_id
1 'polypeptide(L)'
;MRVTGLILGLIGSVWGMFVPAEGLRWLVVVLSLVGLIAACCAMAYPKNAGIIMIIAAILGWIFGKGPFGWPGAVLLIGGIFALSGQGELKS
;
A
#
# COMPACT_ATOMS: atom_id res chain seq x y z
N MET A 1 -3.04 15.58 -4.06
CA MET A 1 -3.01 14.48 -3.06
C MET A 1 -2.51 13.14 -3.62
N ARG A 2 -2.52 12.93 -4.95
CA ARG A 2 -2.00 11.70 -5.59
C ARG A 2 -0.54 11.40 -5.28
N VAL A 3 0.30 12.45 -5.27
CA VAL A 3 1.74 12.34 -4.97
C VAL A 3 1.98 11.85 -3.55
N THR A 4 1.21 12.33 -2.57
CA THR A 4 1.27 11.87 -1.19
C THR A 4 0.90 10.38 -1.08
N GLY A 5 -0.16 9.96 -1.79
CA GLY A 5 -0.55 8.55 -1.85
C GLY A 5 0.53 7.66 -2.47
N LEU A 6 1.19 8.13 -3.54
CA LEU A 6 2.32 7.43 -4.16
C LEU A 6 3.51 7.31 -3.20
N ILE A 7 3.93 8.40 -2.56
CA ILE A 7 5.10 8.41 -1.65
C ILE A 7 4.86 7.49 -0.47
N LEU A 8 3.73 7.64 0.22
CA LEU A 8 3.39 6.80 1.36
C LEU A 8 3.19 5.34 0.94
N GLY A 9 2.60 5.11 -0.23
CA GLY A 9 2.48 3.78 -0.81
C GLY A 9 3.82 3.09 -1.03
N LEU A 10 4.78 3.79 -1.63
CA LEU A 10 6.13 3.28 -1.84
C LEU A 10 6.83 2.99 -0.52
N ILE A 11 6.75 3.89 0.47
CA ILE A 11 7.37 3.69 1.78
C ILE A 11 6.77 2.47 2.49
N GLY A 12 5.44 2.38 2.57
CA GLY A 12 4.74 1.27 3.22
C GLY A 12 5.03 -0.06 2.55
N SER A 13 5.03 -0.10 1.21
CA SER A 13 5.35 -1.31 0.45
C SER A 13 6.81 -1.73 0.58
N VAL A 14 7.77 -0.82 0.39
CA VAL A 14 9.19 -1.15 0.50
C VAL A 14 9.50 -1.63 1.92
N TRP A 15 9.00 -0.94 2.94
CA TRP A 15 9.16 -1.36 4.33
C TRP A 15 8.54 -2.74 4.58
N GLY A 16 7.33 -2.98 4.08
CA GLY A 16 6.64 -4.26 4.19
C GLY A 16 7.43 -5.46 3.63
N MET A 17 8.25 -5.25 2.59
CA MET A 17 9.10 -6.30 2.01
C MET A 17 10.22 -6.76 2.95
N PHE A 18 10.68 -5.90 3.85
CA PHE A 18 11.78 -6.19 4.78
C PHE A 18 11.31 -6.60 6.17
N VAL A 19 9.99 -6.69 6.40
CA VAL A 19 9.42 -7.10 7.67
C VAL A 19 9.75 -8.58 7.98
N PRO A 20 10.23 -8.89 9.19
CA PRO A 20 10.37 -10.28 9.64
C PRO A 20 8.98 -10.84 9.97
N ALA A 21 8.40 -11.60 9.04
CA ALA A 21 7.14 -12.32 9.26
C ALA A 21 7.42 -13.82 9.47
N GLU A 22 6.95 -14.38 10.59
CA GLU A 22 7.09 -15.80 10.90
C GLU A 22 6.04 -16.63 10.13
N GLY A 23 6.49 -17.56 9.29
CA GLY A 23 5.64 -18.54 8.59
C GLY A 23 5.11 -18.13 7.20
N LEU A 24 4.73 -16.87 6.99
CA LEU A 24 4.11 -16.40 5.72
C LEU A 24 4.87 -15.25 5.05
N ARG A 25 6.18 -15.14 5.29
CA ARG A 25 7.03 -14.06 4.76
C ARG A 25 6.91 -13.87 3.25
N TRP A 26 6.89 -14.96 2.48
CA TRP A 26 6.79 -14.87 1.02
C TRP A 26 5.48 -14.20 0.57
N LEU A 27 4.37 -14.47 1.28
CA LEU A 27 3.05 -13.92 0.95
C LEU A 27 3.00 -12.42 1.29
N VAL A 28 3.58 -12.03 2.42
CA VAL A 28 3.74 -10.62 2.82
C VAL A 28 4.57 -9.83 1.80
N VAL A 29 5.64 -10.44 1.26
CA VAL A 29 6.45 -9.84 0.19
C VAL A 29 5.63 -9.68 -1.09
N VAL A 30 4.84 -10.69 -1.49
CA VAL A 30 3.95 -10.57 -2.66
C VAL A 30 2.92 -9.46 -2.48
N LEU A 31 2.27 -9.37 -1.31
CA LEU A 31 1.32 -8.30 -1.01
C LEU A 31 1.97 -6.91 -1.05
N SER A 32 3.21 -6.82 -0.55
CA SER A 32 3.98 -5.58 -0.56
C SER A 32 4.34 -5.16 -2.00
N LEU A 33 4.69 -6.12 -2.87
CA LEU A 33 4.91 -5.89 -4.30
C LEU A 33 3.63 -5.43 -5.01
N VAL A 34 2.48 -6.04 -4.70
CA VAL A 34 1.18 -5.60 -5.22
C VAL A 34 0.88 -4.17 -4.79
N GLY A 35 1.12 -3.83 -3.51
CA GLY A 35 1.01 -2.46 -3.01
C GLY A 35 1.96 -1.49 -3.71
N LEU A 36 3.18 -1.94 -4.06
CA LEU A 36 4.19 -1.12 -4.72
C LEU A 36 3.78 -0.77 -6.15
N ILE A 37 3.31 -1.79 -6.90
CA ILE A 37 2.78 -1.60 -8.25
C ILE A 37 1.56 -0.67 -8.20
N ALA A 38 0.66 -0.88 -7.24
CA ALA A 38 -0.51 -0.03 -7.05
C ALA A 38 -0.12 1.42 -6.73
N ALA A 39 0.87 1.65 -5.87
CA ALA A 39 1.38 2.98 -5.55
C ALA A 39 1.95 3.69 -6.79
N CYS A 40 2.71 2.98 -7.64
CA CYS A 40 3.17 3.52 -8.93
C CYS A 40 2.00 3.88 -9.85
N CYS A 41 0.94 3.07 -9.85
CA CYS A 41 -0.28 3.33 -10.62
C CYS A 41 -1.17 4.45 -10.04
N ALA A 42 -0.90 4.95 -8.83
CA ALA A 42 -1.73 5.97 -8.18
C ALA A 42 -1.78 7.31 -8.93
N MET A 43 -0.78 7.61 -9.77
CA MET A 43 -0.74 8.81 -10.60
C MET A 43 -1.70 8.74 -11.79
N ALA A 44 -1.85 7.55 -12.39
CA ALA A 44 -2.70 7.32 -13.55
C ALA A 44 -4.14 6.92 -13.16
N TYR A 45 -4.27 6.02 -12.19
CA TYR A 45 -5.55 5.45 -11.76
C TYR A 45 -5.69 5.45 -10.22
N PRO A 46 -5.77 6.65 -9.59
CA PRO A 46 -5.77 6.82 -8.14
C PRO A 46 -6.84 6.01 -7.40
N LYS A 47 -8.03 5.87 -8.00
CA LYS A 47 -9.12 5.11 -7.40
C LYS A 47 -8.76 3.62 -7.24
N ASN A 48 -8.39 2.99 -8.35
CA ASN A 48 -8.10 1.56 -8.38
C ASN A 48 -6.82 1.27 -7.59
N ALA A 49 -5.80 2.11 -7.75
CA ALA A 49 -4.56 2.05 -6.97
C ALA A 49 -4.83 2.13 -5.46
N GLY A 50 -5.59 3.13 -5.01
CA GLY A 50 -5.90 3.31 -3.59
C GLY A 50 -6.65 2.12 -2.98
N ILE A 51 -7.63 1.55 -3.70
CA ILE A 51 -8.35 0.34 -3.25
C ILE A 51 -7.38 -0.83 -3.11
N ILE A 52 -6.53 -1.07 -4.12
CA ILE A 52 -5.57 -2.19 -4.10
C ILE A 52 -4.57 -2.02 -2.95
N MET A 53 -4.09 -0.81 -2.69
CA MET A 53 -3.18 -0.51 -1.57
C MET A 53 -3.84 -0.80 -0.22
N ILE A 54 -5.11 -0.43 -0.03
CA ILE A 54 -5.86 -0.70 1.20
C ILE A 54 -6.05 -2.21 1.39
N ILE A 55 -6.42 -2.93 0.33
CA ILE A 55 -6.56 -4.40 0.39
C ILE A 55 -5.22 -5.05 0.73
N ALA A 56 -4.13 -4.63 0.08
CA ALA A 56 -2.79 -5.12 0.37
C ALA A 56 -2.37 -4.86 1.82
N ALA A 57 -2.71 -3.69 2.38
CA ALA A 57 -2.45 -3.36 3.78
C ALA A 57 -3.23 -4.27 4.74
N ILE A 58 -4.53 -4.50 4.51
CA ILE A 58 -5.37 -5.35 5.35
C ILE A 58 -4.90 -6.80 5.30
N LEU A 59 -4.66 -7.34 4.11
CA LEU A 59 -4.13 -8.70 3.95
C LEU A 59 -2.75 -8.82 4.58
N GLY A 60 -1.89 -7.81 4.41
CA GLY A 60 -0.57 -7.76 5.02
C GLY A 60 -0.63 -7.80 6.55
N TRP A 61 -1.62 -7.16 7.17
CA TRP A 61 -1.86 -7.26 8.62
C TRP A 61 -2.26 -8.66 9.06
N ILE A 62 -3.15 -9.31 8.29
CA ILE A 62 -3.64 -10.66 8.59
C ILE A 62 -2.49 -11.67 8.53
N PHE A 63 -1.67 -11.60 7.49
CA PHE A 63 -0.62 -12.58 7.23
C PHE A 63 0.74 -12.23 7.85
N GLY A 64 1.10 -10.95 7.92
CA GLY A 64 2.36 -10.46 8.46
C GLY A 64 2.36 -10.25 9.97
N LYS A 65 1.18 -10.23 10.60
CA LYS A 65 0.98 -10.06 12.05
C LYS A 65 1.70 -8.80 12.58
N GLY A 66 1.95 -8.73 13.89
CA GLY A 66 2.54 -7.59 14.61
C GLY A 66 3.62 -6.79 13.87
N PRO A 67 4.66 -7.43 13.28
CA PRO A 67 5.76 -6.70 12.66
C PRO A 67 5.38 -6.02 11.32
N PHE A 68 4.26 -6.41 10.70
CA PHE A 68 3.71 -5.71 9.52
C PHE A 68 2.83 -4.51 9.88
N GLY A 69 2.56 -4.26 11.16
CA GLY A 69 1.55 -3.29 11.55
C GLY A 69 1.85 -1.85 11.12
N TRP A 70 3.08 -1.41 11.29
CA TRP A 70 3.53 -0.09 10.85
C TRP A 70 3.54 0.07 9.32
N PRO A 71 4.19 -0.82 8.53
CA PRO A 71 4.17 -0.71 7.09
C PRO A 71 2.76 -0.83 6.50
N GLY A 72 1.90 -1.69 7.06
CA GLY A 72 0.49 -1.77 6.72
C GLY A 72 -0.25 -0.47 6.96
N ALA A 73 -0.02 0.21 8.09
CA ALA A 73 -0.63 1.51 8.37
C ALA A 73 -0.20 2.60 7.38
N VAL A 74 1.09 2.66 7.05
CA VAL A 74 1.61 3.62 6.06
C VAL A 74 1.02 3.35 4.68
N LEU A 75 0.94 2.08 4.27
CA LEU A 75 0.34 1.68 3.00
C LEU A 75 -1.16 2.00 2.94
N LEU A 76 -1.88 1.80 4.05
CA LEU A 76 -3.29 2.11 4.18
C LEU A 76 -3.55 3.62 4.09
N ILE A 77 -2.77 4.44 4.81
CA ILE A 77 -2.86 5.89 4.72
C ILE A 77 -2.52 6.35 3.29
N GLY A 78 -1.47 5.80 2.68
CA GLY A 78 -1.13 6.05 1.27
C GLY A 78 -2.29 5.73 0.33
N GLY A 79 -3.00 4.62 0.56
CA GLY A 79 -4.19 4.25 -0.21
C GLY A 79 -5.34 5.24 -0.05
N ILE A 80 -5.59 5.74 1.16
CA ILE A 80 -6.62 6.78 1.42
C ILE A 80 -6.27 8.08 0.68
N PHE A 81 -5.01 8.54 0.77
CA PHE A 81 -4.58 9.75 0.07
C PHE A 81 -4.63 9.57 -1.46
N ALA A 82 -4.34 8.37 -1.97
CA ALA A 82 -4.52 8.04 -3.38
C ALA A 82 -5.99 8.14 -3.80
N LEU A 83 -6.93 7.60 -3.00
CA LEU A 83 -8.37 7.73 -3.25
C LEU A 83 -8.84 9.19 -3.27
N SER A 84 -8.42 9.99 -2.28
CA SER A 84 -8.75 11.42 -2.23
C SER A 84 -8.15 12.21 -3.40
N GLY A 85 -7.06 11.71 -3.99
CA GLY A 85 -6.45 12.25 -5.21
C GLY A 85 -7.29 12.07 -6.48
N GLN A 86 -8.36 11.27 -6.46
CA GLN A 86 -9.23 11.08 -7.63
C GLN A 86 -9.92 12.38 -8.08
N GLY A 87 -10.19 13.31 -7.17
CA GLY A 87 -10.76 14.62 -7.52
C GLY A 87 -9.88 15.43 -8.47
N GLU A 88 -8.57 15.22 -8.44
CA GLU A 88 -7.59 15.95 -9.26
C GLU A 88 -7.51 15.47 -10.73
N LEU A 89 -8.16 14.35 -11.08
CA LEU A 89 -8.24 13.85 -12.45
C LEU A 89 -9.55 14.19 -13.15
N LYS A 90 -10.56 14.62 -12.39
CA LYS A 90 -11.88 15.02 -12.90
C LYS A 90 -12.05 16.53 -13.01
N SER A 91 -11.08 17.29 -12.51
CA SER A 91 -10.98 18.74 -12.66
C SER A 91 -10.10 19.09 -13.86
#